data_AF-A0A9N8L620-F1
#
_entry.id   AF-A0A9N8L620-F1
#
_cell.length_a   1.000
_cell.length_b   1.000
_cell.length_c   1.000
_cell.angle_alpha   90.00
_cell.angle_beta   90.00
_cell.angle_gamma   90.00
#
_symmetry.space_group_name_H-M   'P 1'
#
loop_
_entity.id
_entity.type
_entity.pdbx_description
1 polymer ?
#
loop_
_entity_poly.entity_id
_entity_poly.type
_entity_poly.pdbx_seq_one_letter_code
_entity_poly.pdbx_strand_id
1 'polypeptide(L)'
;MTQSVSEISRVKNLNKIQMGEFEVETWYFSPYPIEYSYIDTLYICEMCLGYFPSAFVLRRHRVKCTLVHPPGNEIYRHEDISFFEIDGRRQKTYCRNLSLLSKCFLDHKTVYFDVDPFLYYVMTRR
;
A
#
# COMPACT_ATOMS: atom_id res chain seq x y z
N MET A 1 20.17 25.03 -1.98
CA MET A 1 18.72 25.28 -2.09
C MET A 1 17.99 24.07 -1.53
N THR A 2 17.64 24.11 -0.25
CA THR A 2 16.89 23.05 0.42
C THR A 2 15.42 23.19 0.03
N GLN A 3 15.00 22.46 -1.01
CA GLN A 3 13.59 22.41 -1.39
C GLN A 3 12.77 21.82 -0.24
N SER A 4 11.66 22.46 0.08
CA SER A 4 10.77 22.04 1.15
C SER A 4 10.11 20.71 0.79
N VAL A 5 9.85 19.84 1.78
CA VAL A 5 9.16 18.55 1.58
C VAL A 5 7.80 18.75 0.88
N SER A 6 7.17 19.90 1.09
CA SER A 6 5.92 20.34 0.44
C SER A 6 6.04 20.71 -1.04
N GLU A 7 7.24 21.05 -1.54
CA GLU A 7 7.45 21.34 -2.97
C GLU A 7 7.67 20.04 -3.76
N ILE A 8 8.34 19.06 -3.16
CA ILE A 8 8.56 17.73 -3.75
C ILE A 8 7.23 16.98 -3.92
N SER A 9 6.27 17.17 -3.01
CA SER A 9 4.97 16.49 -3.04
C SER A 9 4.02 16.95 -4.16
N ARG A 10 4.36 18.00 -4.91
CA ARG A 10 3.55 18.50 -6.04
C ARG A 10 3.80 17.76 -7.35
N VAL A 11 4.89 16.99 -7.42
CA VAL A 11 5.24 16.21 -8.60
C VAL A 11 5.05 14.73 -8.31
N LYS A 12 4.18 14.09 -9.11
CA LYS A 12 3.92 12.66 -9.07
C LYS A 12 5.22 11.88 -9.32
N ASN A 13 5.57 10.96 -8.42
CA ASN A 13 6.81 10.18 -8.49
C ASN A 13 6.64 8.75 -9.03
N LEU A 14 5.42 8.22 -9.06
CA LEU A 14 5.10 6.90 -9.60
C LEU A 14 4.01 7.07 -10.65
N ASN A 15 4.21 6.59 -11.87
CA ASN A 15 3.19 6.75 -12.90
C ASN A 15 2.00 5.81 -12.68
N LYS A 16 2.31 4.54 -12.45
CA LYS A 16 1.34 3.45 -12.38
C LYS A 16 1.67 2.48 -11.26
N ILE A 17 0.63 1.84 -10.75
CA ILE A 17 0.73 0.66 -9.90
C ILE A 17 0.00 -0.49 -10.56
N GLN A 18 0.53 -1.71 -10.42
CA GLN A 18 -0.19 -2.93 -10.75
C GLN A 18 -0.50 -3.70 -9.47
N MET A 19 -1.76 -4.06 -9.27
CA MET A 19 -2.23 -4.87 -8.15
C MET A 19 -3.19 -5.93 -8.68
N GLY A 20 -2.77 -7.19 -8.57
CA GLY A 20 -3.47 -8.30 -9.22
C GLY A 20 -3.44 -8.16 -10.74
N GLU A 21 -4.61 -8.28 -11.35
CA GLU A 21 -4.82 -8.13 -12.80
C GLU A 21 -5.03 -6.67 -13.22
N PHE A 22 -5.13 -5.75 -12.26
CA PHE A 22 -5.45 -4.35 -12.52
C PHE A 22 -4.20 -3.48 -12.52
N GLU A 23 -4.09 -2.61 -13.52
CA GLU A 23 -3.13 -1.52 -13.59
C GLU A 23 -3.88 -0.19 -13.40
N VAL A 24 -3.36 0.66 -12.52
CA VAL A 24 -4.02 1.92 -12.14
C VAL A 24 -3.00 3.06 -12.14
N GLU A 25 -3.37 4.19 -12.74
CA GLU A 25 -2.57 5.41 -12.67
C GLU A 25 -2.68 6.04 -11.28
N THR A 26 -1.56 6.42 -10.69
CA THR A 26 -1.58 7.16 -9.41
C THR A 26 -1.97 8.62 -9.65
N TRP A 27 -2.50 9.30 -8.64
CA TRP A 27 -2.94 10.70 -8.76
C TRP A 27 -1.99 11.66 -8.07
N TYR A 28 -1.42 11.23 -6.95
CA TYR A 28 -0.59 12.08 -6.10
C TYR A 28 0.75 11.42 -5.79
N PHE A 29 1.71 12.24 -5.37
CA PHE A 29 2.98 11.77 -4.81
C PHE A 29 2.74 10.83 -3.62
N SER A 30 3.46 9.71 -3.59
CA SER A 30 3.54 8.82 -2.43
C SER A 30 4.99 8.50 -2.08
N PRO A 31 5.41 8.56 -0.80
CA PRO A 31 6.80 8.44 -0.37
C PRO A 31 7.30 6.99 -0.33
N TYR A 32 7.12 6.25 -1.42
CA TYR A 32 7.83 4.99 -1.64
C TYR A 32 9.35 5.24 -1.71
N PRO A 33 10.18 4.21 -1.43
CA PRO A 33 11.63 4.37 -1.50
C PRO A 33 12.09 4.92 -2.86
N ILE A 34 13.07 5.83 -2.85
CA ILE A 34 13.47 6.61 -4.04
C ILE A 34 13.98 5.76 -5.21
N GLU A 35 14.48 4.57 -4.91
CA GLU A 35 14.88 3.54 -5.88
C GLU A 35 13.74 3.07 -6.79
N TYR A 36 12.48 3.28 -6.39
CA TYR A 36 11.30 2.99 -7.22
C TYR A 36 10.80 4.21 -8.02
N SER A 37 11.34 5.42 -7.83
CA SER A 37 10.82 6.64 -8.51
C SER A 37 11.01 6.66 -10.03
N TYR A 38 11.85 5.78 -10.58
CA TYR A 38 12.18 5.75 -12.01
C TYR A 38 11.58 4.54 -12.75
N ILE A 39 10.84 3.67 -12.06
CA ILE A 39 10.19 2.54 -12.70
C ILE A 39 8.85 2.99 -13.29
N ASP A 40 8.49 2.42 -14.43
CA ASP A 40 7.23 2.77 -15.10
C ASP A 40 6.01 2.31 -14.29
N THR A 41 6.09 1.10 -13.72
CA THR A 41 5.01 0.48 -12.94
C THR A 41 5.56 -0.17 -11.67
N LEU A 42 4.97 0.16 -10.52
CA LEU A 42 5.24 -0.49 -9.24
C LEU A 42 4.26 -1.65 -9.01
N TYR A 43 4.78 -2.83 -8.66
CA TYR A 43 3.97 -4.03 -8.52
C TYR A 43 3.62 -4.29 -7.06
N ILE A 44 2.35 -4.43 -6.72
CA ILE A 44 1.84 -4.57 -5.36
C ILE A 44 1.17 -5.93 -5.18
N CYS A 45 1.52 -6.62 -4.11
CA CYS A 45 0.89 -7.88 -3.70
C CYS A 45 -0.50 -7.63 -3.09
N GLU A 46 -1.53 -8.27 -3.62
CA GLU A 46 -2.93 -8.10 -3.15
C GLU A 46 -3.16 -8.49 -1.69
N MET A 47 -2.33 -9.39 -1.15
CA MET A 47 -2.55 -9.92 0.19
C MET A 47 -1.74 -9.23 1.27
N CYS A 48 -0.46 -8.94 1.01
CA CYS A 48 0.44 -8.35 2.02
C CYS A 48 0.73 -6.85 1.78
N LEU A 49 0.26 -6.32 0.64
CA LEU A 49 0.51 -4.97 0.15
C LEU A 49 2.01 -4.63 -0.05
N GLY A 50 2.86 -5.65 -0.04
CA GLY A 50 4.28 -5.51 -0.38
C GLY A 50 4.45 -5.02 -1.80
N TYR A 51 5.42 -4.14 -2.02
CA TYR A 51 5.72 -3.50 -3.29
C TYR A 51 7.03 -4.04 -3.88
N PHE A 52 7.08 -4.16 -5.20
CA PHE A 52 8.17 -4.81 -5.92
C PHE A 52 8.48 -4.08 -7.23
N PRO A 53 9.75 -4.11 -7.70
CA PRO A 53 10.16 -3.38 -8.89
C PRO A 53 9.78 -4.07 -10.20
N SER A 54 9.38 -5.36 -10.16
CA SER A 54 9.00 -6.10 -11.36
C SER A 54 8.03 -7.24 -11.07
N ALA A 55 7.23 -7.59 -12.08
CA ALA A 55 6.33 -8.75 -12.04
C ALA A 55 7.04 -10.06 -11.67
N PHE A 56 8.28 -10.24 -12.13
CA PHE A 56 9.07 -11.43 -11.81
C PHE A 56 9.36 -11.56 -10.31
N VAL A 57 9.74 -10.45 -9.66
CA VAL A 57 10.03 -10.43 -8.21
C VAL A 57 8.74 -10.60 -7.42
N LEU A 58 7.64 -9.94 -7.81
CA LEU A 58 6.32 -10.13 -7.20
C LEU A 58 5.88 -11.60 -7.29
N ARG A 59 5.99 -12.24 -8.46
CA ARG A 59 5.62 -13.64 -8.64
C ARG A 59 6.40 -14.56 -7.71
N ARG A 60 7.72 -14.36 -7.57
CA ARG A 60 8.54 -15.10 -6.60
C ARG A 60 8.10 -14.86 -5.16
N HIS A 61 7.72 -13.63 -4.82
CA HIS A 61 7.18 -13.32 -3.50
C HIS A 61 5.86 -14.04 -3.25
N ARG A 62 4.93 -14.06 -4.22
CA ARG A 62 3.62 -14.72 -4.10
C ARG A 62 3.72 -16.21 -3.80
N VAL A 63 4.71 -16.92 -4.35
CA VAL A 63 4.97 -18.34 -4.03
C VAL A 63 5.32 -18.56 -2.55
N LYS A 64 5.87 -17.56 -1.88
CA LYS A 64 6.28 -17.62 -0.45
C LYS A 64 5.31 -16.90 0.48
N CYS A 65 4.41 -16.09 -0.06
CA CYS A 65 3.50 -15.27 0.72
C CYS A 65 2.42 -16.16 1.34
N THR A 66 2.36 -16.19 2.67
CA THR A 66 1.39 -17.00 3.43
C THR A 66 0.08 -16.25 3.70
N LEU A 67 0.03 -14.95 3.44
CA LEU A 67 -1.16 -14.13 3.64
C LEU A 67 -2.19 -14.40 2.55
N VAL A 68 -3.42 -14.68 2.97
CA VAL A 68 -4.60 -14.89 2.13
C VAL A 68 -5.74 -13.90 2.43
N HIS A 69 -5.60 -13.13 3.50
CA HIS A 69 -6.48 -12.04 3.91
C HIS A 69 -5.65 -11.02 4.72
N PRO A 70 -6.19 -9.82 5.00
CA PRO A 70 -5.51 -8.82 5.82
C PRO A 70 -5.14 -9.37 7.21
N PRO A 71 -3.96 -9.03 7.77
CA PRO A 71 -3.45 -9.61 9.02
C PRO A 71 -4.11 -8.97 10.25
N GLY A 72 -5.39 -9.22 10.47
CA GLY A 72 -6.17 -8.66 11.58
C GLY A 72 -7.24 -9.62 12.07
N ASN A 73 -8.02 -9.16 13.04
CA ASN A 73 -9.18 -9.90 13.51
C ASN A 73 -10.34 -9.65 12.53
N GLU A 74 -10.97 -10.71 12.02
CA GLU A 74 -12.24 -10.59 11.30
C GLU A 74 -13.33 -10.22 12.31
N ILE A 75 -13.75 -8.95 12.31
CA ILE A 75 -14.74 -8.42 13.27
C ILE A 75 -16.15 -8.35 12.69
N TYR A 76 -16.28 -8.51 11.37
CA TYR A 76 -17.55 -8.57 10.67
C TYR A 76 -17.47 -9.54 9.51
N ARG A 77 -18.53 -10.32 9.33
CA ARG A 77 -18.68 -11.26 8.22
C ARG A 77 -20.14 -11.38 7.83
N HIS A 78 -20.46 -11.05 6.58
CA HIS A 78 -21.79 -11.25 6.01
C HIS A 78 -21.67 -11.51 4.52
N GLU A 79 -22.34 -12.56 4.02
CA GLU A 79 -22.31 -12.97 2.61
C GLU A 79 -20.90 -13.11 2.05
N ASP A 80 -20.48 -12.25 1.12
CA ASP A 80 -19.15 -12.19 0.50
C ASP A 80 -18.24 -11.10 1.10
N ILE A 81 -18.76 -10.26 2.00
CA ILE A 81 -18.02 -9.17 2.65
C ILE A 81 -17.46 -9.61 4.02
N SER A 82 -16.24 -9.16 4.30
CA SER A 82 -15.58 -9.29 5.59
C SER A 82 -14.84 -8.01 5.95
N PHE A 83 -14.87 -7.60 7.23
CA PHE A 83 -14.02 -6.53 7.75
C PHE A 83 -12.98 -7.07 8.72
N PHE A 84 -11.75 -6.60 8.54
CA PHE A 84 -10.61 -6.91 9.40
C PHE A 84 -10.20 -5.67 10.17
N GLU A 85 -10.16 -5.77 11.50
CA GLU A 85 -9.55 -4.78 12.37
C GLU A 85 -8.06 -5.09 12.52
N ILE A 86 -7.23 -4.11 12.19
CA ILE A 86 -5.77 -4.23 12.19
C ILE A 86 -5.19 -3.11 13.05
N ASP A 87 -4.49 -3.50 14.10
CA ASP A 87 -3.72 -2.59 14.95
C ASP A 87 -2.38 -2.24 14.28
N GLY A 88 -2.18 -0.97 13.95
CA GLY A 88 -0.97 -0.47 13.31
C GLY A 88 0.30 -0.69 14.12
N ARG A 89 0.21 -0.74 15.46
CA ARG A 89 1.34 -1.06 16.33
C ARG A 89 1.76 -2.52 16.19
N ARG A 90 0.80 -3.43 15.98
CA ARG A 90 1.03 -4.88 15.84
C ARG A 90 1.43 -5.27 14.41
N GLN A 91 0.89 -4.58 13.41
CA GLN A 91 1.04 -4.91 11.99
C GLN A 91 1.70 -3.79 11.18
N LYS A 92 2.82 -3.27 11.70
CA LYS A 92 3.52 -2.09 11.17
C LYS A 92 3.77 -2.15 9.67
N THR A 93 4.29 -3.27 9.18
CA THR A 93 4.64 -3.41 7.76
C THR A 93 3.42 -3.33 6.86
N TYR A 94 2.35 -4.06 7.20
CA TYR A 94 1.10 -4.03 6.43
C TYR A 94 0.47 -2.63 6.45
N CYS A 95 0.38 -2.01 7.62
CA CYS A 95 -0.22 -0.68 7.78
C CYS A 95 0.58 0.44 7.09
N ARG A 96 1.92 0.35 7.09
CA ARG A 96 2.79 1.26 6.34
C ARG A 96 2.59 1.10 4.83
N ASN A 97 2.57 -0.15 4.35
CA ASN A 97 2.31 -0.44 2.94
C ASN A 97 0.94 0.08 2.49
N LEU A 98 -0.10 -0.16 3.31
CA LEU A 98 -1.44 0.37 3.06
C LEU A 98 -1.45 1.90 3.04
N SER A 99 -0.73 2.54 3.95
CA SER A 99 -0.64 4.00 4.00
C SER A 99 0.08 4.59 2.79
N LEU A 100 1.14 3.94 2.30
CA LEU A 100 1.83 4.32 1.06
C LEU A 100 0.90 4.18 -0.15
N LEU A 101 0.21 3.05 -0.26
CA LEU A 101 -0.76 2.80 -1.33
C LEU A 101 -1.88 3.85 -1.32
N SER A 102 -2.45 4.12 -0.15
CA SER A 102 -3.49 5.13 0.03
C SER A 102 -3.02 6.54 -0.36
N LYS A 103 -1.76 6.90 -0.06
CA LYS A 103 -1.21 8.22 -0.40
C LYS A 103 -1.10 8.47 -1.92
N CYS A 104 -1.03 7.41 -2.75
CA CYS A 104 -1.11 7.54 -4.21
C CYS A 104 -2.42 8.17 -4.70
N PHE A 105 -3.49 8.08 -3.89
CA PHE A 105 -4.85 8.49 -4.26
C PHE A 105 -5.44 9.56 -3.34
N LEU A 106 -4.67 10.01 -2.33
CA LEU A 106 -5.06 11.07 -1.41
C LEU A 106 -4.06 12.23 -1.46
N ASP A 107 -4.55 13.44 -1.69
CA ASP A 107 -3.71 14.64 -1.69
C ASP A 107 -3.16 14.92 -0.28
N HIS A 108 -4.05 14.99 0.71
CA HIS A 108 -3.75 15.44 2.08
C HIS A 108 -3.68 14.32 3.12
N LYS A 109 -2.84 13.30 2.88
CA LYS A 109 -2.51 12.30 3.91
C LYS A 109 -1.15 12.61 4.54
N THR A 110 -1.17 13.01 5.81
CA THR A 110 0.00 13.48 6.57
C THR A 110 0.78 12.37 7.26
N VAL A 111 0.16 11.22 7.53
CA VAL A 111 0.80 10.13 8.28
C VAL A 111 0.85 8.84 7.47
N TYR A 112 2.08 8.36 7.23
CA TYR A 112 2.35 7.14 6.47
C TYR A 112 3.40 6.21 7.10
N PHE A 113 4.30 6.71 7.95
CA PHE A 113 5.28 5.88 8.65
C PHE A 113 4.95 5.61 10.12
N ASP A 114 4.35 6.60 10.80
CA ASP A 114 3.90 6.47 12.18
C ASP A 114 2.49 5.89 12.24
N VAL A 115 2.40 4.58 12.07
CA VAL A 115 1.13 3.85 12.00
C VAL A 115 0.67 3.34 13.37
N ASP A 116 1.52 3.43 14.39
CA ASP A 116 1.27 2.92 15.75
C ASP A 116 -0.02 3.48 16.39
N PRO A 117 -0.42 4.76 16.20
CA PRO A 117 -1.63 5.31 16.81
C PRO A 117 -2.95 4.90 16.14
N PHE A 118 -2.92 4.11 15.05
CA PHE A 118 -4.08 3.91 14.18
C PHE A 118 -4.60 2.46 14.20
N LEU A 119 -5.93 2.35 14.24
CA LEU A 119 -6.65 1.14 13.83
C LEU A 119 -7.06 1.27 12.37
N TYR A 120 -6.85 0.21 11.60
CA TYR A 120 -7.25 0.11 10.21
C TYR A 120 -8.39 -0.90 10.09
N TYR A 121 -9.50 -0.48 9.47
CA TYR A 121 -10.64 -1.34 9.16
C TYR A 121 -10.62 -1.64 7.68
N VAL A 122 -10.19 -2.84 7.30
CA VAL A 122 -10.04 -3.25 5.91
C VAL A 122 -11.22 -4.10 5.49
N MET A 123 -11.99 -3.61 4.54
CA MET A 123 -13.05 -4.38 3.88
C MET A 123 -12.44 -5.27 2.79
N THR A 124 -12.90 -6.51 2.69
CA THR A 124 -12.52 -7.45 1.63
C THR A 124 -13.76 -8.14 1.07
N ARG A 125 -13.66 -8.56 -0.19
CA ARG A 125 -14.61 -9.47 -0.83
C ARG A 125 -13.97 -10.86 -0.96
N ARG A 126 -14.72 -11.91 -0.63
CA ARG A 126 -14.28 -13.31 -0.71
C ARG A 126 -14.29 -13.88 -2.13
#